data_AF-X1D824-F1
#
_entry.id   AF-X1D824-F1
#
_cell.length_a   1.000
_cell.length_b   1.000
_cell.length_c   1.000
_cell.angle_alpha   90.00
_cell.angle_beta   90.00
_cell.angle_gamma   90.00
#
_symmetry.space_group_name_H-M   'P 1'
#
loop_
_entity.id
_entity.type
_entity.pdbx_description
1 polymer ?
#
loop_
_entity_poly.entity_id
_entity_poly.type
_entity_poly.pdbx_seq_one_letter_code
_entity_poly.pdbx_strand_id
1 'polypeptide(L)'
;MKVEGYIILTFQFRKKGRRWTAYCEQLGTATFGRSLPEAQARLKEAVLLHLNTLEDVGERERFFKENKITFYSRKPKSTAVNVRAPLYKDTFVRSYLQAVPTA
;
A
#
# COMPACT_ATOMS: atom_id res chain seq x y z
N MET A 1 12.49 -12.22 10.40
CA MET A 1 12.42 -10.88 9.81
C MET A 1 12.27 -9.87 10.93
N LYS A 2 13.23 -8.95 11.07
CA LYS A 2 13.11 -7.83 12.00
C LYS A 2 12.20 -6.78 11.34
N VAL A 3 11.26 -6.25 12.10
CA VAL A 3 10.32 -5.23 11.63
C VAL A 3 10.74 -3.93 12.26
N GLU A 4 11.04 -2.95 11.42
CA GLU A 4 11.51 -1.62 11.86
C GLU A 4 10.34 -0.75 12.33
N GLY A 5 9.17 -0.99 11.74
CA GLY A 5 7.94 -0.32 12.08
C GLY A 5 6.81 -0.70 11.14
N TYR A 6 5.81 0.16 11.10
CA TYR A 6 4.58 -0.06 10.35
C TYR A 6 4.20 1.19 9.58
N ILE A 7 3.62 1.01 8.41
CA ILE A 7 3.00 2.08 7.63
C ILE A 7 1.56 1.68 7.30
N ILE A 8 0.70 2.68 7.15
CA ILE A 8 -0.69 2.48 6.71
C ILE A 8 -0.80 2.99 5.28
N LEU A 9 -1.22 2.11 4.38
CA LEU A 9 -1.41 2.40 2.97
C LEU A 9 -2.90 2.36 2.61
N THR A 10 -3.27 3.10 1.58
CA THR A 10 -4.62 3.13 1.02
C THR A 10 -4.62 2.31 -0.26
N PHE A 11 -5.37 1.20 -0.26
CA PHE A 11 -5.56 0.39 -1.45
C PHE A 11 -6.94 0.67 -2.06
N GLN A 12 -6.94 1.04 -3.33
CA GLN A 12 -8.14 1.14 -4.15
C GLN A 12 -8.24 -0.05 -5.09
N PHE A 13 -9.44 -0.59 -5.22
CA PHE A 13 -9.74 -1.69 -6.12
C PHE A 13 -10.87 -1.28 -7.04
N ARG A 14 -10.66 -1.45 -8.35
CA ARG A 14 -11.65 -1.11 -9.37
C ARG A 14 -11.87 -2.31 -10.28
N LYS A 15 -13.13 -2.67 -10.49
CA LYS A 15 -13.47 -3.68 -11.49
C LYS A 15 -13.57 -3.02 -12.85
N LYS A 16 -12.78 -3.50 -13.82
CA LYS A 16 -12.86 -3.09 -15.23
C LYS A 16 -13.17 -4.32 -16.08
N GLY A 17 -14.43 -4.45 -16.47
CA GLY A 17 -14.93 -5.63 -17.18
C GLY A 17 -14.71 -6.92 -16.38
N ARG A 18 -13.89 -7.83 -16.91
CA ARG A 18 -13.56 -9.14 -16.30
C ARG A 18 -12.31 -9.11 -15.41
N ARG A 19 -11.68 -7.95 -15.21
CA ARG A 19 -10.43 -7.82 -14.44
C ARG A 19 -10.60 -6.84 -13.28
N TRP A 20 -9.75 -7.01 -12.28
CA TRP A 20 -9.62 -6.11 -11.15
C TRP A 20 -8.30 -5.36 -11.25
N THR A 21 -8.33 -4.05 -11.03
CA THR A 21 -7.16 -3.20 -10.88
C THR A 21 -7.04 -2.84 -9.40
N ALA A 22 -5.88 -3.10 -8.81
CA ALA A 22 -5.54 -2.72 -7.45
C ALA A 22 -4.51 -1.59 -7.51
N TYR A 23 -4.69 -0.53 -6.73
CA TYR A 23 -3.84 0.65 -6.73
C TYR A 23 -3.51 1.07 -5.30
N CYS A 24 -2.24 1.34 -5.01
CA CYS A 24 -1.79 1.95 -3.78
C CYS A 24 -1.51 3.44 -4.04
N GLU A 25 -2.29 4.32 -3.40
CA GLU A 25 -2.18 5.76 -3.62
C GLU A 25 -0.80 6.31 -3.24
N GLN A 26 -0.31 5.93 -2.06
CA GLN A 26 0.92 6.49 -1.49
C GLN A 26 2.18 6.03 -2.21
N LEU A 27 2.16 4.83 -2.81
CA LEU A 27 3.32 4.28 -3.54
C LEU A 27 3.21 4.49 -5.05
N GLY A 28 2.10 5.06 -5.55
CA GLY A 28 1.82 5.16 -6.98
C GLY A 28 1.82 3.80 -7.71
N THR A 29 1.66 2.69 -6.98
CA THR A 29 1.88 1.34 -7.51
C THR A 29 0.54 0.71 -7.87
N ALA A 30 0.42 0.19 -9.09
CA ALA A 30 -0.77 -0.47 -9.60
C ALA A 30 -0.49 -1.91 -10.00
N THR A 31 -1.44 -2.82 -9.75
CA THR A 31 -1.42 -4.18 -10.26
C THR A 31 -2.79 -4.58 -10.80
N PHE A 32 -2.84 -5.68 -11.54
CA PHE A 32 -4.07 -6.23 -12.08
C PHE A 32 -4.18 -7.74 -11.81
N GLY A 33 -5.40 -8.20 -11.62
CA GLY A 33 -5.74 -9.61 -11.42
C GLY A 33 -7.05 -9.99 -12.09
N ARG A 34 -7.30 -11.28 -12.23
CA ARG A 34 -8.57 -11.83 -12.71
C ARG A 34 -9.62 -11.80 -11.60
N SER A 35 -9.19 -11.76 -10.34
CA SER A 35 -10.05 -11.64 -9.16
C SER A 35 -9.55 -10.56 -8.20
N LEU A 36 -10.42 -10.11 -7.29
CA LEU A 36 -10.06 -9.16 -6.24
C LEU A 36 -8.95 -9.71 -5.32
N PRO A 37 -9.00 -10.98 -4.81
CA PRO A 37 -7.91 -11.54 -4.02
C PRO A 37 -6.57 -11.60 -4.77
N GLU A 38 -6.59 -11.95 -6.06
CA GLU A 38 -5.38 -12.02 -6.87
C GLU A 38 -4.76 -10.62 -7.05
N ALA A 39 -5.57 -9.62 -7.41
CA ALA A 39 -5.09 -8.25 -7.55
C ALA A 39 -4.54 -7.71 -6.21
N GLN A 40 -5.18 -8.06 -5.09
CA GLN A 40 -4.70 -7.70 -3.76
C GLN A 40 -3.37 -8.37 -3.41
N ALA A 41 -3.22 -9.67 -3.67
CA ALA A 41 -1.97 -10.39 -3.41
C ALA A 41 -0.79 -9.78 -4.18
N ARG A 42 -0.99 -9.57 -5.49
CA ARG A 42 0.00 -8.92 -6.35
C ARG A 42 0.36 -7.51 -5.89
N LEU A 43 -0.63 -6.72 -5.45
CA LEU A 43 -0.37 -5.38 -4.92
C LEU A 43 0.47 -5.42 -3.64
N LYS A 44 0.22 -6.37 -2.73
CA LYS A 44 1.02 -6.53 -1.51
C LYS A 44 2.47 -6.91 -1.81
N GLU A 45 2.68 -7.81 -2.77
CA GLU A 45 4.03 -8.18 -3.22
C GLU A 45 4.75 -6.98 -3.83
N ALA A 46 4.08 -6.22 -4.70
CA ALA A 46 4.65 -5.03 -5.30
C ALA A 46 4.99 -3.95 -4.25
N VAL A 47 4.14 -3.76 -3.24
CA VAL A 47 4.39 -2.88 -2.10
C VAL A 47 5.64 -3.32 -1.33
N LEU A 48 5.75 -4.60 -1.00
CA LEU A 48 6.90 -5.13 -0.27
C LEU A 48 8.19 -4.95 -1.06
N LEU A 49 8.17 -5.28 -2.36
CA LEU A 49 9.32 -5.10 -3.25
C LEU A 49 9.74 -3.63 -3.32
N HIS A 50 8.79 -2.72 -3.47
CA HIS A 50 9.05 -1.27 -3.51
C HIS A 50 9.73 -0.79 -2.21
N LEU A 51 9.25 -1.23 -1.04
CA LEU A 51 9.83 -0.86 0.25
C LEU A 51 11.24 -1.43 0.46
N ASN A 52 11.51 -2.63 -0.06
CA ASN A 52 12.86 -3.21 -0.05
C ASN A 52 13.80 -2.39 -0.93
N THR A 53 13.38 -2.08 -2.16
CA THR A 53 14.21 -1.26 -3.07
C THR A 53 14.49 0.13 -2.51
N LEU A 54 13.50 0.78 -1.85
CA LEU A 54 13.71 2.08 -1.19
C LEU A 54 14.74 2.01 -0.06
N GLU A 55 14.85 0.88 0.62
CA GLU A 55 15.86 0.64 1.66
C GLU A 55 17.22 0.39 1.07
N ASP A 56 17.30 -0.45 0.04
CA ASP A 56 18.55 -0.79 -0.64
C ASP A 56 19.25 0.46 -1.20
N VAL A 57 18.47 1.49 -1.57
CA VAL A 57 18.98 2.78 -2.05
C VAL A 57 19.04 3.88 -0.97
N GLY A 58 18.59 3.60 0.26
CA GLY A 58 18.60 4.55 1.38
C GLY A 58 17.63 5.74 1.27
N GLU A 59 16.63 5.67 0.38
CA GLU A 59 15.68 6.79 0.12
C GLU A 59 14.36 6.66 0.89
N ARG A 60 14.21 5.63 1.73
CA ARG A 60 12.94 5.30 2.39
C ARG A 60 12.35 6.46 3.21
N GLU A 61 13.14 7.10 4.07
CA GLU A 61 12.66 8.21 4.92
C GLU A 61 12.23 9.41 4.08
N ARG A 62 13.02 9.77 3.07
CA ARG A 62 12.73 10.86 2.15
C ARG A 62 11.44 10.58 1.37
N PHE A 63 11.30 9.38 0.84
CA PHE A 63 10.11 8.95 0.12
C PHE A 63 8.85 9.02 0.99
N PHE A 64 8.93 8.57 2.25
CA PHE A 64 7.80 8.65 3.17
C PHE A 64 7.39 10.10 3.46
N LYS A 65 8.36 11.01 3.62
CA LYS A 65 8.11 12.44 3.83
C LYS A 65 7.45 13.08 2.61
N GLU A 66 7.95 12.83 1.41
CA GLU A 66 7.43 13.39 0.16
C GLU A 66 6.01 12.86 -0.14
N ASN A 67 5.74 11.59 0.13
CA ASN A 67 4.45 10.94 -0.13
C ASN A 67 3.47 10.99 1.06
N LYS A 68 3.80 11.73 2.12
CA LYS A 68 2.98 11.89 3.34
C LYS A 68 2.60 10.55 3.99
N ILE A 69 3.51 9.58 3.93
CA ILE A 69 3.35 8.29 4.59
C ILE A 69 3.80 8.44 6.04
N THR A 70 2.90 8.16 6.97
CA THR A 70 3.25 8.14 8.40
C THR A 70 3.90 6.80 8.75
N PHE A 71 5.13 6.88 9.26
CA PHE A 71 5.83 5.73 9.84
C PHE A 71 5.52 5.61 11.33
N TYR A 72 5.19 4.40 11.76
CA TYR A 72 4.91 4.07 13.16
C TYR A 72 5.94 3.07 13.66
N SER A 73 6.74 3.44 14.65
CA SER A 73 7.71 2.55 15.29
C SER A 73 7.05 1.38 16.04
N ARG A 74 5.75 1.46 16.34
CA ARG A 74 4.96 0.40 16.99
C ARG A 74 3.69 0.15 16.19
N LYS A 75 3.15 -1.07 16.31
CA LYS A 75 1.91 -1.44 15.64
C LYS A 75 0.77 -0.51 16.11
N PRO A 76 0.14 0.26 15.21
CA PRO A 76 -0.93 1.17 15.59
C PRO A 76 -2.16 0.39 16.05
N LYS A 77 -2.85 0.89 17.09
CA LYS A 77 -4.08 0.28 17.63
C LYS A 77 -5.27 0.40 16.66
N SER A 78 -5.24 1.37 15.76
CA SER A 78 -6.25 1.60 14.73
C SER A 78 -5.58 1.73 13.37
N THR A 79 -6.16 1.10 12.36
CA THR A 79 -5.77 1.25 10.95
C THR A 79 -6.77 2.12 10.17
N ALA A 80 -7.58 2.90 10.89
CA ALA A 80 -8.49 3.86 10.27
C ALA A 80 -7.66 4.97 9.60
N VAL A 81 -7.82 5.11 8.28
CA VAL A 81 -7.27 6.21 7.50
C VAL A 81 -8.41 6.99 6.89
N ASN A 82 -8.27 8.31 6.91
CA ASN A 82 -9.17 9.21 6.19
C ASN A 82 -8.88 9.10 4.70
N VAL A 83 -9.67 8.31 4.00
CA VAL A 83 -9.60 8.17 2.55
C VAL A 83 -10.29 9.39 1.91
N ARG A 84 -9.51 10.26 1.27
CA ARG A 84 -10.02 11.35 0.42
C ARG A 84 -9.97 10.93 -1.05
N ALA A 85 -10.68 9.87 -1.38
CA ALA A 85 -10.80 9.41 -2.77
C ALA A 85 -12.21 9.75 -3.29
N PRO A 86 -12.37 10.14 -4.56
CA PRO A 86 -13.68 10.15 -5.19
C PRO A 86 -14.22 8.72 -5.13
N LEU A 87 -15.28 8.52 -4.34
CA LEU A 87 -16.00 7.26 -4.25
C LEU A 87 -16.76 7.06 -5.56
N TYR A 88 -16.06 6.64 -6.61
CA TYR A 88 -16.73 6.13 -7.81
C TYR A 88 -17.53 4.89 -7.41
N LYS A 89 -18.73 4.73 -7.99
CA LYS A 89 -19.67 3.63 -7.67
C LYS A 89 -19.04 2.23 -7.66
N ASP A 90 -17.97 2.02 -8.44
CA ASP A 90 -17.30 0.72 -8.61
C ASP A 90 -15.88 0.65 -8.01
N THR A 91 -15.56 1.56 -7.08
CA THR A 91 -14.27 1.57 -6.38
C THR A 91 -14.44 1.10 -4.94
N PHE A 92 -13.79 -0.01 -4.61
CA PHE A 92 -13.65 -0.49 -3.24
C PHE A 92 -12.34 0.05 -2.65
N VAL A 93 -12.40 0.75 -1.52
CA VAL A 93 -11.20 1.27 -0.85
C VAL A 93 -11.03 0.60 0.51
N ARG A 94 -9.77 0.24 0.83
CA ARG A 94 -9.42 -0.40 2.09
C ARG A 94 -8.05 0.08 2.56
N SER A 95 -7.91 0.25 3.87
CA SER A 95 -6.62 0.47 4.50
C SER A 95 -5.84 -0.83 4.67
N TYR A 96 -4.53 -0.74 4.47
CA TYR A 96 -3.64 -1.88 4.60
C TYR A 96 -2.44 -1.51 5.48
N LEU A 97 -2.28 -2.26 6.57
CA LEU A 97 -1.13 -2.14 7.46
C LEU A 97 0.01 -2.98 6.91
N GLN A 98 1.09 -2.33 6.51
CA GLN A 98 2.30 -2.99 6.02
C GLN A 98 3.40 -2.89 7.07
N ALA A 99 4.02 -4.02 7.39
CA ALA A 99 5.24 -4.04 8.18
C ALA A 99 6.41 -3.58 7.32
N VAL A 100 7.25 -2.70 7.84
CA VAL A 100 8.46 -2.25 7.17
C VAL A 100 9.60 -3.21 7.54
N PRO A 101 10.15 -3.95 6.57
CA PRO A 101 11.25 -4.88 6.82
C PRO A 101 12.53 -4.09 7.12
N THR A 102 13.29 -4.55 8.11
CA THR A 102 14.69 -4.16 8.27
C THR A 102 15.53 -5.06 7.36
N ALA A 103 16.46 -4.48 6.60
CA ALA A 103 17.47 -5.24 5.85
C ALA A 103 18.32 -6.12 6.77
#